data_AF-A0A4V3BTM4-F1
#
_entry.id   AF-A0A4V3BTM4-F1
#
_cell.length_a   1.000
_cell.length_b   1.000
_cell.length_c   1.000
_cell.angle_alpha   90.00
_cell.angle_beta   90.00
_cell.angle_gamma   90.00
#
_symmetry.space_group_name_H-M   'P 1'
#
loop_
_entity.id
_entity.type
_entity.pdbx_description
1 polymer ?
#
loop_
_entity_poly.entity_id
_entity_poly.type
_entity_poly.pdbx_seq_one_letter_code
_entity_poly.pdbx_strand_id
1 'polypeptide(L)' 'MSDPDSRARNRYLAMTGVRIAGAAGAVFGLVVLARGQDLTTRILGAAIVLSALFMIATVPRAMARQWRTPPES' A
#
# COMPACT_ATOMS: atom_id res chain seq x y z
N MET A 1 0.46 -23.47 18.22
CA MET A 1 0.21 -22.03 17.97
C MET A 1 -1.22 -21.93 17.45
N SER A 2 -2.12 -21.38 18.25
CA SER A 2 -3.57 -21.46 18.02
C SER A 2 -3.99 -20.71 16.73
N ASP A 3 -5.05 -21.19 16.07
CA ASP A 3 -5.61 -20.60 14.83
C ASP A 3 -5.87 -19.07 14.92
N PRO A 4 -6.33 -18.50 16.05
CA PRO A 4 -6.51 -17.05 16.19
C PRO A 4 -5.21 -16.25 16.12
N ASP A 5 -4.13 -16.78 16.69
CA ASP A 5 -2.84 -16.09 16.78
C ASP A 5 -2.17 -16.02 15.40
N SER A 6 -2.26 -17.11 14.63
CA SER A 6 -1.83 -17.16 13.23
C SER A 6 -2.60 -16.16 12.35
N ARG A 7 -3.92 -16.02 12.57
CA ARG A 7 -4.74 -15.04 11.84
C ARG A 7 -4.37 -13.61 12.20
N ALA A 8 -4.18 -13.30 13.48
CA ALA A 8 -3.76 -11.96 13.92
C ALA A 8 -2.40 -11.59 13.33
N ARG A 9 -1.44 -12.52 13.33
CA ARG A 9 -0.11 -12.32 12.74
C ARG A 9 -0.18 -12.06 11.23
N ASN A 10 -0.97 -12.83 10.49
CA ASN A 10 -1.13 -12.61 9.04
C ASN A 10 -1.75 -11.25 8.73
N ARG A 11 -2.75 -10.80 9.49
CA ARG A 11 -3.35 -9.46 9.34
C ARG A 11 -2.31 -8.36 9.55
N TYR A 12 -1.52 -8.47 10.63
CA TYR A 12 -0.46 -7.52 10.93
C TYR A 12 0.60 -7.47 9.82
N LEU A 13 1.08 -8.62 9.35
CA LEU A 13 2.07 -8.71 8.28
C LEU A 13 1.53 -8.13 6.97
N ALA A 14 0.27 -8.39 6.64
CA ALA A 14 -0.35 -7.86 5.43
C ALA A 14 -0.48 -6.32 5.49
N MET A 15 -0.97 -5.78 6.62
CA MET A 15 -1.09 -4.33 6.83
C MET A 15 0.28 -3.64 6.76
N THR A 16 1.30 -4.26 7.36
CA THR A 16 2.68 -3.75 7.38
C THR A 16 3.32 -3.83 6.00
N GLY A 17 3.17 -4.96 5.30
CA GLY A 17 3.68 -5.15 3.94
C GLY A 17 3.12 -4.13 2.96
N VAL A 18 1.83 -3.81 3.05
CA VAL A 18 1.18 -2.77 2.23
C VAL A 18 1.77 -1.38 2.50
N ARG A 19 2.02 -1.04 3.77
CA ARG A 19 2.66 0.23 4.14
C ARG A 19 4.08 0.33 3.58
N ILE A 20 4.86 -0.75 3.70
CA ILE A 20 6.23 -0.82 3.17
C ILE A 20 6.22 -0.70 1.64
N ALA A 21 5.37 -1.47 0.96
CA ALA A 21 5.24 -1.43 -0.50
C ALA A 21 4.85 -0.04 -1.00
N GLY A 22 3.90 0.61 -0.32
CA GLY A 22 3.50 1.97 -0.64
C GLY A 22 4.62 2.99 -0.43
N ALA A 23 5.33 2.93 0.70
CA ALA A 23 6.46 3.82 0.96
C ALA A 23 7.59 3.61 -0.07
N ALA A 24 7.91 2.36 -0.39
CA ALA A 24 8.88 2.01 -1.43
C ALA A 24 8.45 2.55 -2.81
N GLY A 25 7.17 2.41 -3.17
CA GLY A 25 6.61 2.96 -4.40
C GLY A 25 6.67 4.49 -4.47
N ALA A 26 6.40 5.18 -3.35
CA ALA A 26 6.49 6.63 -3.28
C ALA A 26 7.94 7.13 -3.44
N VAL A 27 8.90 6.49 -2.76
CA VAL A 27 10.33 6.81 -2.92
C VAL A 27 10.79 6.53 -4.34
N PHE A 28 10.41 5.39 -4.92
CA PHE A 28 10.77 5.05 -6.30
C PHE A 28 10.20 6.07 -7.30
N GLY A 29 8.92 6.41 -7.20
CA GLY A 29 8.29 7.42 -8.05
C GLY A 29 8.94 8.80 -7.90
N LEU A 30 9.33 9.19 -6.67
CA LEU A 30 10.05 10.44 -6.42
C LEU A 30 11.44 10.45 -7.07
N VAL A 31 12.17 9.33 -7.02
CA VAL A 31 13.47 9.19 -7.67
C VAL A 31 13.34 9.32 -9.19
N VAL A 32 12.34 8.65 -9.79
CA VAL A 32 12.06 8.76 -11.23
C VAL A 32 11.70 10.21 -11.60
N LEU A 33 10.85 10.87 -10.81
CA LEU A 33 10.46 12.26 -11.01
C LEU A 33 11.66 13.22 -10.92
N ALA A 34 12.52 13.03 -9.92
CA ALA A 34 13.68 13.90 -9.69
C ALA A 34 14.81 13.70 -10.71
N ARG A 35 14.99 12.47 -11.20
CA ARG A 35 16.05 12.11 -12.16
C ARG A 35 15.61 12.25 -13.62
N GLY A 36 14.30 12.35 -13.89
CA GLY A 36 13.76 12.48 -15.24
C GLY A 36 14.16 13.79 -15.91
N GLN A 37 14.93 13.70 -16.99
CA GLN A 37 15.33 14.86 -17.80
C GLN A 37 14.22 15.31 -18.75
N ASP A 38 13.37 14.39 -19.17
CA ASP A 38 12.30 14.62 -20.13
C ASP A 38 10.94 14.70 -19.41
N LEU A 39 10.02 15.47 -20.01
CA LEU A 39 8.69 15.73 -19.45
C LEU A 39 7.88 14.43 -19.27
N THR A 40 8.00 13.49 -20.21
CA THR A 40 7.37 12.17 -20.16
C THR A 40 7.80 11.36 -18.94
N THR A 41 9.11 11.33 -18.67
CA THR A 41 9.70 10.60 -17.53
C THR A 41 9.23 11.19 -16.20
N ARG A 42 9.07 12.52 -16.13
CA ARG A 42 8.50 13.19 -14.95
C ARG A 42 7.03 12.84 -14.73
N ILE A 43 6.21 12.83 -15.79
CA ILE A 43 4.80 12.44 -15.70
C ILE A 43 4.68 10.99 -15.21
N LEU A 44 5.53 10.09 -15.71
CA LEU A 44 5.56 8.69 -15.26
C LEU A 44 5.90 8.60 -13.77
N GLY A 45 6.94 9.32 -13.32
CA GLY A 45 7.31 9.40 -11.90
C GLY A 45 6.14 9.89 -11.03
N ALA A 46 5.47 10.97 -11.44
CA ALA A 46 4.30 11.50 -10.75
C ALA A 46 3.14 10.48 -10.69
N ALA A 47 2.85 9.78 -11.79
CA ALA A 47 1.81 8.75 -11.84
C ALA A 47 2.12 7.58 -10.89
N ILE A 48 3.38 7.18 -10.78
CA ILE A 48 3.83 6.13 -9.84
C ILE A 48 3.65 6.60 -8.39
N VAL A 49 4.05 7.83 -8.06
CA VAL A 49 3.85 8.39 -6.71
C VAL A 49 2.36 8.41 -6.36
N LEU A 50 1.51 8.92 -7.25
CA LEU A 50 0.06 8.97 -7.03
C LEU A 50 -0.54 7.57 -6.85
N SER A 51 -0.10 6.59 -7.66
CA SER A 51 -0.54 5.20 -7.53
C SER A 51 -0.11 4.58 -6.19
N ALA A 52 1.11 4.85 -5.74
CA ALA A 52 1.61 4.37 -4.46
C ALA A 52 0.84 4.99 -3.28
N LEU A 53 0.57 6.30 -3.31
CA LEU A 53 -0.25 6.98 -2.31
C LEU A 53 -1.68 6.42 -2.30
N PHE A 54 -2.26 6.18 -3.47
CA PHE A 54 -3.57 5.56 -3.58
C PHE A 54 -3.59 4.16 -2.96
N MET A 55 -2.56 3.35 -3.20
CA MET A 55 -2.43 2.02 -2.60
C MET A 55 -2.34 2.07 -1.07
N ILE A 56 -1.54 3.01 -0.51
CA ILE A 56 -1.43 3.23 0.95
C ILE A 56 -2.78 3.63 1.55
N ALA A 57 -3.59 4.42 0.84
CA ALA A 57 -4.87 4.90 1.36
C ALA A 57 -6.00 3.86 1.22
N THR A 58 -6.03 3.12 0.10
CA THR A 58 -7.16 2.24 -0.23
C THR A 58 -7.01 0.84 0.34
N VAL A 59 -5.83 0.23 0.25
CA VAL A 59 -5.65 -1.18 0.63
C VAL A 59 -5.86 -1.42 2.12
N PRO A 60 -5.30 -0.61 3.05
CA PRO A 60 -5.58 -0.78 4.48
C PRO A 60 -7.04 -0.54 4.82
N ARG A 61 -7.72 0.37 4.09
CA ARG A 61 -9.14 0.66 4.29
C ARG A 61 -10.02 -0.50 3.80
N ALA A 62 -9.65 -1.14 2.69
CA ALA A 62 -10.31 -2.35 2.19
C ALA A 62 -10.07 -3.54 3.13
N MET A 63 -8.83 -3.74 3.61
CA MET A 63 -8.50 -4.77 4.60
C MET A 63 -9.26 -4.56 5.91
N ALA A 64 -9.32 -3.32 6.41
CA ALA A 64 -10.08 -2.99 7.61
C ALA A 64 -11.58 -3.27 7.46
N ARG A 65 -12.15 -3.08 6.26
CA ARG A 65 -13.54 -3.49 5.97
C ARG A 65 -13.70 -5.00 5.94
N GLN A 66 -12.77 -5.72 5.32
CA GLN A 66 -12.82 -7.18 5.20
C GLN A 66 -12.63 -7.89 6.55
N TRP A 67 -11.91 -7.28 7.48
CA TRP A 67 -11.70 -7.85 8.83
C TRP A 67 -12.73 -7.39 9.87
N ARG A 68 -13.66 -6.48 9.51
CA ARG A 68 -14.91 -6.36 10.26
C ARG A 68 -15.73 -7.61 9.93
N THR A 69 -15.75 -8.54 10.87
CA THR A 69 -16.71 -9.65 10.89
C THR A 69 -18.12 -9.09 10.60
N PRO A 70 -18.96 -9.77 9.80
CA PRO A 70 -20.35 -9.37 9.62
C PRO A 70 -21.03 -9.30 11.00
N PRO A 71 -21.91 -8.31 11.27
CA PRO A 71 -22.85 -8.44 12.37
C PRO A 71 -23.65 -9.72 12.12
N GLU A 72 -23.64 -10.60 13.11
CA GLU A 72 -24.44 -11.82 13.18
C GLU A 72 -25.87 -11.56 12.70
N SER A 73 -26.26 -12.24 11.60
CA SER A 73 -27.62 -12.31 11.09
C SER A 73 -28.29 -13.60 11.51
#